data_AF-U3BXY6-F1
#
_entry.id   AF-U3BXY6-F1
#
_cell.length_a   1.000
_cell.length_b   1.000
_cell.length_c   1.000
_cell.angle_alpha   90.00
_cell.angle_beta   90.00
_cell.angle_gamma   90.00
#
_symmetry.space_group_name_H-M   'P 1'
#
loop_
_entity.id
_entity.type
_entity.pdbx_description
1 polymer ?
#
loop_
_entity_poly.entity_id
_entity_poly.type
_entity_poly.pdbx_seq_one_letter_code
_entity_poly.pdbx_strand_id
1 'polypeptide(L)'
;MAGASFFPHQLLANPSTDSSVFPTSIMQGSLEPSSGELHLIYGQVPNDIHGHVFFAEGIPLEPDHLSPSGRGALTRIDFSPEKVTFLRKMIDTPSAIMQQHIDWGFDKFRLLGGLAYYSPSMGFVNYCNTAPNYLGNNRFALSYEGGVPYEFDALSLDLITPIGHYNEWQSSLPPWMDSFIPDKWLFPQIRTTGHPYFDLESDECFTINYGGNVANTGTKNGFIHLIKWDKYHPLQSWRIFGRDGHPAFIAATAHSLGVTRHHVLVFETAAQVEPLRMMGIRSVQPQQHRTPVWVIRKADLQLGREFVIADYLELDFDTSDIMCNYDDSDNEITLYGQYLGAMDKSEPQYSRDKRTFGGRVPDQLAGYPAAPIDVGGLVRARIDVQPLSVREITSDFRLIRDDQLFWDMNDPAYRGHFQFPEQFEHIYWAAVGYRRDHVLQRVADAYEDYPNRLYTNDSLPQNDQPSALVHMDCLTMRLTDAYQFPADCVMRTPQFMPRKNSHTQDDGYIFTAVVRNSPTHATGNGKEIWIFDAQHLAQGPLAILGHPQLNFATTNHALWVANIGPRPFDVYNANVGDFFRSKASNHRSSVKEVIEQYILPRFG
;
A
#
# COMPACT_ATOMS: atom_id res chain seq x y z
N MET A 1 12.90 13.84 -45.44
CA MET A 1 12.15 12.68 -45.96
C MET A 1 12.20 11.60 -44.91
N ALA A 2 11.14 11.53 -44.10
CA ALA A 2 11.00 10.61 -42.98
C ALA A 2 9.65 9.90 -43.17
N GLY A 3 9.67 8.57 -43.16
CA GLY A 3 8.50 7.73 -43.39
C GLY A 3 7.58 7.75 -42.18
N ALA A 4 6.37 8.27 -42.37
CA ALA A 4 5.25 8.06 -41.48
C ALA A 4 4.57 6.73 -41.86
N SER A 5 4.59 5.77 -40.95
CA SER A 5 3.79 4.55 -41.05
C SER A 5 2.37 4.83 -40.57
N PHE A 6 1.45 4.88 -41.52
CA PHE A 6 0.00 5.02 -41.31
C PHE A 6 -0.60 3.71 -40.77
N PHE A 7 -1.28 3.78 -39.62
CA PHE A 7 -2.22 2.74 -39.20
C PHE A 7 -3.60 3.02 -39.82
N PRO A 8 -4.36 2.01 -40.29
CA PRO A 8 -5.62 2.24 -41.00
C PRO A 8 -6.75 2.57 -40.02
N HIS A 9 -7.32 3.77 -40.16
CA HIS A 9 -8.64 4.11 -39.65
C HIS A 9 -9.70 3.21 -40.29
N GLN A 10 -10.40 2.39 -39.50
CA GLN A 10 -11.69 1.82 -39.89
C GLN A 10 -12.75 2.08 -38.82
N LEU A 11 -13.71 2.91 -39.21
CA LEU A 11 -15.14 2.88 -38.86
C LEU A 11 -15.52 3.09 -37.39
N LEU A 12 -15.58 4.38 -37.03
CA LEU A 12 -16.46 4.93 -36.00
C LEU A 12 -17.93 4.58 -36.32
N ALA A 13 -18.42 3.49 -35.74
CA ALA A 13 -19.81 3.43 -35.34
C ALA A 13 -19.87 4.00 -33.92
N ASN A 14 -20.56 5.13 -33.78
CA ASN A 14 -20.80 5.79 -32.51
C ASN A 14 -22.14 5.27 -31.97
N PRO A 15 -22.19 4.34 -31.00
CA PRO A 15 -23.37 4.18 -30.20
C PRO A 15 -23.29 5.18 -29.05
N SER A 16 -24.31 6.01 -28.93
CA SER A 16 -24.62 6.70 -27.69
C SER A 16 -24.74 5.65 -26.56
N THR A 17 -23.71 5.49 -25.75
CA THR A 17 -23.81 4.83 -24.44
C THR A 17 -22.98 5.60 -23.42
N ASP A 18 -23.68 6.49 -22.73
CA ASP A 18 -23.28 7.29 -21.56
C ASP A 18 -23.00 6.41 -20.31
N SER A 19 -22.59 5.15 -20.50
CA SER A 19 -22.38 4.19 -19.41
C SER A 19 -20.90 3.89 -19.27
N SER A 20 -20.30 4.32 -18.16
CA SER A 20 -18.94 3.96 -17.78
C SER A 20 -18.72 2.44 -17.86
N VAL A 21 -17.60 2.03 -18.44
CA VAL A 21 -17.16 0.63 -18.49
C VAL A 21 -16.33 0.23 -17.26
N PHE A 22 -16.20 1.12 -16.28
CA PHE A 22 -15.44 0.88 -15.06
C PHE A 22 -16.05 -0.27 -14.23
N PRO A 23 -15.23 -1.22 -13.74
CA PRO A 23 -15.72 -2.38 -12.99
C PRO A 23 -16.12 -2.01 -11.55
N THR A 24 -17.40 -1.71 -11.34
CA THR A 24 -17.92 -1.38 -9.99
C THR A 24 -17.76 -2.52 -8.99
N SER A 25 -17.60 -3.77 -9.45
CA SER A 25 -17.32 -4.92 -8.60
C SER A 25 -16.00 -4.76 -7.82
N ILE A 26 -15.08 -3.86 -8.19
CA ILE A 26 -13.86 -3.56 -7.41
C ILE A 26 -14.17 -3.06 -5.99
N MET A 27 -15.36 -2.50 -5.78
CA MET A 27 -15.86 -2.08 -4.47
C MET A 27 -16.49 -3.23 -3.67
N GLN A 28 -16.46 -4.45 -4.19
CA GLN A 28 -17.14 -5.61 -3.60
C GLN A 28 -16.18 -6.79 -3.49
N GLY A 29 -16.20 -7.42 -2.32
CA GLY A 29 -15.47 -8.66 -2.04
C GLY A 29 -16.29 -9.53 -1.10
N SER A 30 -16.07 -10.84 -1.14
CA SER A 30 -16.73 -11.76 -0.21
C SER A 30 -16.24 -11.51 1.21
N LEU A 31 -17.13 -11.55 2.21
CA LEU A 31 -16.73 -11.62 3.63
C LEU A 31 -16.59 -13.07 4.11
N GLU A 32 -16.97 -14.03 3.27
CA GLU A 32 -16.82 -15.46 3.53
C GLU A 32 -15.50 -15.99 2.98
N PRO A 33 -14.86 -16.95 3.67
CA PRO A 33 -13.67 -17.62 3.17
C PRO A 33 -13.99 -18.46 1.93
N SER A 34 -13.02 -18.60 1.04
CA SER A 34 -13.16 -19.42 -0.17
C SER A 34 -11.84 -20.06 -0.56
N SER A 35 -11.92 -21.16 -1.29
CA SER A 35 -10.76 -21.83 -1.88
C SER A 35 -11.19 -22.60 -3.11
N GLY A 36 -10.25 -22.94 -3.97
CA GLY A 36 -10.54 -23.71 -5.18
C GLY A 36 -9.36 -23.81 -6.12
N GLU A 37 -9.56 -24.54 -7.19
CA GLU A 37 -8.65 -24.58 -8.33
C GLU A 37 -9.01 -23.44 -9.29
N LEU A 38 -8.02 -22.63 -9.66
CA LEU A 38 -8.23 -21.57 -10.64
C LEU A 38 -8.38 -22.18 -12.03
N HIS A 39 -9.40 -21.73 -12.76
CA HIS A 39 -9.62 -22.14 -14.13
C HIS A 39 -8.74 -21.32 -15.06
N LEU A 40 -8.09 -21.99 -16.02
CA LEU A 40 -7.43 -21.33 -17.14
C LEU A 40 -8.48 -20.73 -18.07
N ILE A 41 -8.52 -19.41 -18.14
CA ILE A 41 -9.46 -18.63 -18.96
C ILE A 41 -8.85 -18.34 -20.34
N TYR A 42 -7.57 -18.00 -20.38
CA TYR A 42 -6.84 -17.69 -21.61
C TYR A 42 -5.38 -18.13 -21.52
N GLY A 43 -4.79 -18.49 -22.67
CA GLY A 43 -3.36 -18.76 -22.80
C GLY A 43 -2.95 -20.10 -22.23
N GLN A 44 -1.76 -20.15 -21.63
CA GLN A 44 -1.21 -21.33 -20.98
C GLN A 44 -0.39 -20.92 -19.75
N VAL A 45 -0.67 -21.55 -18.61
CA VAL A 45 0.18 -21.42 -17.41
C VAL A 45 1.56 -21.98 -17.74
N PRO A 46 2.64 -21.19 -17.59
CA PRO A 46 3.97 -21.68 -17.92
C PRO A 46 4.40 -22.84 -17.03
N ASN A 47 5.04 -23.86 -17.60
CA ASN A 47 5.32 -25.12 -16.89
C ASN A 47 6.35 -25.00 -15.76
N ASP A 48 7.15 -23.94 -15.74
CA ASP A 48 8.19 -23.65 -14.75
C ASP A 48 7.79 -22.55 -13.75
N ILE A 49 6.57 -22.03 -13.81
CA ILE A 49 6.02 -21.13 -12.79
C ILE A 49 5.90 -21.89 -11.47
N HIS A 50 6.24 -21.24 -10.36
CA HIS A 50 6.25 -21.88 -9.05
C HIS A 50 6.10 -20.86 -7.91
N GLY A 51 5.92 -21.40 -6.71
CA GLY A 51 5.85 -20.63 -5.48
C GLY A 51 4.42 -20.18 -5.16
N HIS A 52 4.35 -19.17 -4.29
CA HIS A 52 3.12 -18.75 -3.65
C HIS A 52 3.04 -17.22 -3.69
N VAL A 53 1.92 -16.68 -4.16
CA VAL A 53 1.65 -15.24 -4.12
C VAL A 53 0.60 -14.97 -3.05
N PHE A 54 0.92 -14.08 -2.12
CA PHE A 54 -0.01 -13.53 -1.14
C PHE A 54 -0.36 -12.11 -1.58
N PHE A 55 -1.63 -11.74 -1.57
CA PHE A 55 -2.03 -10.35 -1.79
C PHE A 55 -3.16 -9.93 -0.86
N ALA A 56 -3.03 -8.70 -0.34
CA ALA A 56 -4.01 -8.11 0.57
C ALA A 56 -5.03 -7.27 -0.21
N GLU A 57 -6.21 -7.11 0.37
CA GLU A 57 -7.30 -6.29 -0.19
C GLU A 57 -8.04 -5.51 0.91
N GLY A 58 -8.66 -4.40 0.52
CA GLY A 58 -9.60 -3.65 1.34
C GLY A 58 -11.02 -3.70 0.78
N ILE A 59 -11.95 -4.16 1.61
CA ILE A 59 -13.37 -4.26 1.28
C ILE A 59 -14.12 -3.12 1.97
N PRO A 60 -14.68 -2.14 1.24
CA PRO A 60 -15.51 -1.12 1.85
C PRO A 60 -16.77 -1.75 2.46
N LEU A 61 -17.06 -1.42 3.72
CA LEU A 61 -18.19 -1.98 4.48
C LEU A 61 -19.48 -1.18 4.34
N GLU A 62 -19.37 0.09 3.96
CA GLU A 62 -20.49 1.00 3.72
C GLU A 62 -20.05 2.06 2.68
N PRO A 63 -21.00 2.79 2.04
CA PRO A 63 -20.65 3.90 1.17
C PRO A 63 -19.71 4.90 1.85
N ASP A 64 -18.87 5.57 1.07
CA ASP A 64 -17.86 6.53 1.53
C ASP A 64 -16.65 5.90 2.27
N HIS A 65 -16.63 4.60 2.54
CA HIS A 65 -15.47 3.92 3.12
C HIS A 65 -14.38 3.76 2.04
N LEU A 66 -13.23 4.42 2.23
CA LEU A 66 -12.08 4.35 1.35
C LEU A 66 -11.65 2.89 1.15
N SER A 67 -11.72 2.43 -0.09
CA SER A 67 -11.54 1.02 -0.44
C SER A 67 -10.14 0.46 -0.12
N PRO A 68 -9.01 1.15 -0.39
CA PRO A 68 -7.69 0.72 0.07
C PRO A 68 -7.57 0.49 1.59
N SER A 69 -8.30 1.25 2.42
CA SER A 69 -8.32 1.11 3.89
C SER A 69 -9.48 0.23 4.40
N GLY A 70 -10.13 -0.51 3.50
CA GLY A 70 -11.29 -1.33 3.79
C GLY A 70 -11.04 -2.51 4.74
N ARG A 71 -12.10 -3.27 5.03
CA ARG A 71 -11.99 -4.53 5.78
C ARG A 71 -11.00 -5.46 5.08
N GLY A 72 -9.96 -5.86 5.82
CA GLY A 72 -8.87 -6.66 5.29
C GLY A 72 -9.25 -8.11 4.97
N ALA A 73 -8.84 -8.60 3.80
CA ALA A 73 -8.75 -10.03 3.48
C ALA A 73 -7.40 -10.34 2.83
N LEU A 74 -6.97 -11.60 2.94
CA LEU A 74 -5.74 -12.11 2.37
C LEU A 74 -6.06 -13.27 1.44
N THR A 75 -5.52 -13.21 0.22
CA THR A 75 -5.59 -14.31 -0.74
C THR A 75 -4.20 -14.87 -0.98
N ARG A 76 -4.07 -16.20 -0.96
CA ARG A 76 -2.88 -16.93 -1.39
C ARG A 76 -3.20 -17.67 -2.68
N ILE A 77 -2.33 -17.52 -3.69
CA ILE A 77 -2.32 -18.31 -4.92
C ILE A 77 -1.13 -19.26 -4.88
N ASP A 78 -1.38 -20.55 -5.08
CA ASP A 78 -0.38 -21.60 -5.08
C ASP A 78 -0.13 -22.08 -6.51
N PHE A 79 1.09 -21.94 -7.01
CA PHE A 79 1.50 -22.40 -8.33
C PHE A 79 2.18 -23.76 -8.23
N SER A 80 1.61 -24.77 -8.89
CA SER A 80 2.20 -26.09 -9.06
C SER A 80 2.21 -26.50 -10.54
N PRO A 81 3.05 -27.46 -10.94
CA PRO A 81 3.09 -27.94 -12.32
C PRO A 81 1.76 -28.53 -12.82
N GLU A 82 0.91 -29.01 -11.92
CA GLU A 82 -0.36 -29.69 -12.28
C GLU A 82 -1.54 -28.73 -12.28
N LYS A 83 -1.57 -27.79 -11.33
CA LYS A 83 -2.71 -26.88 -11.12
C LYS A 83 -2.31 -25.62 -10.38
N VAL A 84 -3.15 -24.60 -10.49
CA VAL A 84 -3.07 -23.38 -9.69
C VAL A 84 -4.27 -23.34 -8.74
N THR A 85 -4.04 -23.19 -7.44
CA THR A 85 -5.12 -23.12 -6.44
C THR A 85 -5.10 -21.80 -5.70
N PHE A 86 -6.21 -21.46 -5.05
CA PHE A 86 -6.27 -20.31 -4.16
C PHE A 86 -6.90 -20.66 -2.81
N LEU A 87 -6.52 -19.90 -1.78
CA LEU A 87 -7.17 -19.82 -0.48
C LEU A 87 -7.34 -18.34 -0.13
N ARG A 88 -8.54 -17.94 0.28
CA ARG A 88 -8.86 -16.57 0.67
C ARG A 88 -9.57 -16.55 2.03
N LYS A 89 -9.11 -15.70 2.94
CA LYS A 89 -9.71 -15.51 4.28
C LYS A 89 -9.69 -14.05 4.72
N MET A 90 -10.61 -13.70 5.61
CA MET A 90 -10.63 -12.41 6.28
C MET A 90 -9.45 -12.26 7.24
N ILE A 91 -8.89 -11.05 7.33
CA ILE A 91 -7.81 -10.72 8.26
C ILE A 91 -8.43 -10.35 9.60
N ASP A 92 -8.57 -11.30 10.52
CA ASP A 92 -9.30 -11.11 11.78
C ASP A 92 -8.40 -10.60 12.93
N THR A 93 -8.04 -9.31 12.90
CA THR A 93 -7.41 -8.67 14.07
C THR A 93 -8.38 -8.62 15.25
N PRO A 94 -7.90 -8.52 16.51
CA PRO A 94 -8.76 -8.34 17.68
C PRO A 94 -9.78 -7.20 17.53
N SER A 95 -9.38 -6.07 16.92
CA SER A 95 -10.28 -4.95 16.68
C SER A 95 -11.31 -5.21 15.58
N ALA A 96 -10.95 -5.95 14.52
CA ALA A 96 -11.88 -6.32 13.45
C ALA A 96 -12.91 -7.35 13.93
N ILE A 97 -12.47 -8.34 14.73
CA ILE A 97 -13.36 -9.27 15.44
C ILE A 97 -14.33 -8.47 16.32
N MET A 98 -13.82 -7.53 17.13
CA MET A 98 -14.66 -6.71 17.99
C MET A 98 -15.71 -5.92 17.19
N GLN A 99 -15.33 -5.34 16.05
CA GLN A 99 -16.25 -4.62 15.18
C GLN A 99 -17.36 -5.52 14.61
N GLN A 100 -17.05 -6.77 14.25
CA GLN A 100 -18.04 -7.71 13.72
C GLN A 100 -19.12 -8.07 14.73
N HIS A 101 -18.77 -8.10 16.02
CA HIS A 101 -19.68 -8.53 17.10
C HIS A 101 -20.35 -7.38 17.86
N ILE A 102 -19.85 -6.14 17.74
CA ILE A 102 -20.37 -4.99 18.50
C ILE A 102 -20.85 -3.89 17.55
N ASP A 103 -22.16 -3.84 17.35
CA ASP A 103 -22.83 -2.99 16.35
C ASP A 103 -23.74 -1.89 16.96
N TRP A 104 -23.74 -1.73 18.29
CA TRP A 104 -24.68 -0.85 19.01
C TRP A 104 -24.04 0.04 20.08
N GLY A 105 -24.76 1.11 20.42
CA GLY A 105 -24.44 1.98 21.56
C GLY A 105 -23.16 2.80 21.40
N PHE A 106 -22.50 3.05 22.55
CA PHE A 106 -21.22 3.75 22.65
C PHE A 106 -20.02 2.88 22.28
N ASP A 107 -20.23 1.57 22.18
CA ASP A 107 -19.19 0.60 21.86
C ASP A 107 -19.08 0.36 20.35
N LYS A 108 -20.15 0.64 19.58
CA LYS A 108 -20.15 0.56 18.12
C LYS A 108 -18.98 1.36 17.50
N PHE A 109 -18.23 0.71 16.63
CA PHE A 109 -17.29 1.38 15.74
C PHE A 109 -18.02 2.09 14.60
N ARG A 110 -17.70 3.36 14.39
CA ARG A 110 -18.29 4.20 13.33
C ARG A 110 -17.22 4.70 12.39
N LEU A 111 -17.55 4.73 11.10
CA LEU A 111 -16.68 5.29 10.07
C LEU A 111 -16.50 6.79 10.31
N LEU A 112 -15.25 7.23 10.43
CA LEU A 112 -14.84 8.62 10.58
C LEU A 112 -14.25 9.12 9.26
N GLY A 113 -14.94 10.07 8.62
CA GLY A 113 -14.45 10.73 7.40
C GLY A 113 -14.21 9.81 6.20
N GLY A 114 -14.71 8.57 6.25
CA GLY A 114 -14.46 7.56 5.22
C GLY A 114 -13.13 6.79 5.36
N LEU A 115 -12.29 7.10 6.36
CA LEU A 115 -10.93 6.55 6.44
C LEU A 115 -10.74 5.48 7.51
N ALA A 116 -11.29 5.69 8.70
CA ALA A 116 -11.02 4.83 9.85
C ALA A 116 -12.30 4.58 10.67
N TYR A 117 -12.39 3.39 11.26
CA TYR A 117 -13.45 3.06 12.20
C TYR A 117 -13.02 3.32 13.64
N TYR A 118 -13.88 4.00 14.39
CA TYR A 118 -13.62 4.44 15.76
C TYR A 118 -14.77 4.14 16.70
N SER A 119 -14.44 3.68 17.91
CA SER A 119 -15.33 3.48 19.03
C SER A 119 -14.87 4.37 20.20
N PRO A 120 -15.74 5.26 20.73
CA PRO A 120 -15.41 6.09 21.90
C PRO A 120 -14.95 5.31 23.14
N SER A 121 -15.39 4.06 23.29
CA SER A 121 -15.04 3.23 24.45
C SER A 121 -13.84 2.30 24.22
N MET A 122 -13.50 1.98 22.96
CA MET A 122 -12.53 0.93 22.65
C MET A 122 -11.36 1.40 21.78
N GLY A 123 -11.46 2.52 21.06
CA GLY A 123 -10.42 3.04 20.18
C GLY A 123 -10.67 2.74 18.69
N PHE A 124 -9.64 2.35 17.95
CA PHE A 124 -9.66 2.30 16.48
C PHE A 124 -9.55 0.88 15.91
N VAL A 125 -10.09 0.67 14.71
CA VAL A 125 -9.96 -0.62 14.01
C VAL A 125 -8.67 -0.68 13.21
N ASN A 126 -7.91 -1.74 13.42
CA ASN A 126 -6.76 -2.13 12.61
C ASN A 126 -7.20 -3.24 11.64
N TYR A 127 -7.26 -2.97 10.33
CA TYR A 127 -7.62 -3.99 9.33
C TYR A 127 -6.43 -4.79 8.80
N CYS A 128 -5.19 -4.34 9.06
CA CYS A 128 -3.96 -5.03 8.70
C CYS A 128 -3.91 -5.46 7.23
N ASN A 129 -4.35 -4.58 6.31
CA ASN A 129 -4.68 -4.93 4.93
C ASN A 129 -3.77 -4.30 3.86
N THR A 130 -2.64 -3.70 4.24
CA THR A 130 -1.76 -2.98 3.29
C THR A 130 -0.82 -3.95 2.56
N ALA A 131 0.16 -4.53 3.25
CA ALA A 131 1.16 -5.39 2.58
C ALA A 131 1.48 -6.68 3.37
N PRO A 132 1.48 -7.85 2.70
CA PRO A 132 2.11 -9.05 3.23
C PRO A 132 3.64 -8.95 3.12
N ASN A 133 4.34 -9.47 4.12
CA ASN A 133 5.80 -9.41 4.28
C ASN A 133 6.34 -10.79 4.69
N TYR A 134 7.53 -11.15 4.21
CA TYR A 134 8.22 -12.37 4.63
C TYR A 134 9.33 -12.03 5.63
N LEU A 135 9.31 -12.70 6.79
CA LEU A 135 10.27 -12.48 7.88
C LEU A 135 11.41 -13.51 7.88
N GLY A 136 11.40 -14.46 6.94
CA GLY A 136 12.27 -15.63 6.95
C GLY A 136 11.72 -16.75 7.84
N ASN A 137 12.27 -17.96 7.69
CA ASN A 137 11.97 -19.11 8.55
C ASN A 137 10.46 -19.42 8.67
N ASN A 138 9.73 -19.36 7.54
CA ASN A 138 8.27 -19.55 7.47
C ASN A 138 7.44 -18.62 8.37
N ARG A 139 7.98 -17.45 8.73
CA ARG A 139 7.24 -16.40 9.43
C ARG A 139 6.87 -15.30 8.43
N PHE A 140 5.63 -14.83 8.53
CA PHE A 140 5.06 -13.84 7.63
C PHE A 140 4.33 -12.79 8.45
N ALA A 141 4.25 -11.56 7.94
CA ALA A 141 3.57 -10.46 8.59
C ALA A 141 2.66 -9.69 7.64
N LEU A 142 1.61 -9.10 8.18
CA LEU A 142 0.78 -8.10 7.53
C LEU A 142 1.07 -6.75 8.17
N SER A 143 1.20 -5.73 7.32
CA SER A 143 1.42 -4.34 7.72
C SER A 143 0.18 -3.49 7.44
N TYR A 144 0.07 -2.37 8.15
CA TYR A 144 -0.98 -1.38 7.95
C TYR A 144 -0.59 -0.05 8.58
N GLU A 145 -0.68 1.03 7.81
CA GLU A 145 -0.23 2.35 8.25
C GLU A 145 -0.99 2.90 9.46
N GLY A 146 -2.23 2.44 9.65
CA GLY A 146 -3.10 2.85 10.74
C GLY A 146 -3.11 1.90 11.95
N GLY A 147 -2.11 1.02 12.10
CA GLY A 147 -2.05 0.10 13.23
C GLY A 147 -0.73 -0.65 13.38
N VAL A 148 -0.69 -1.55 14.37
CA VAL A 148 0.45 -2.46 14.57
C VAL A 148 0.43 -3.59 13.53
N PRO A 149 1.59 -4.04 13.03
CA PRO A 149 1.66 -5.23 12.18
C PRO A 149 1.29 -6.52 12.93
N TYR A 150 0.89 -7.56 12.19
CA TYR A 150 0.58 -8.89 12.74
C TYR A 150 1.29 -10.00 11.98
N GLU A 151 1.81 -10.99 12.69
CA GLU A 151 2.19 -12.25 12.06
C GLU A 151 0.97 -13.09 11.67
N PHE A 152 1.09 -13.84 10.59
CA PHE A 152 0.09 -14.82 10.14
C PHE A 152 0.74 -16.16 9.75
N ASP A 153 -0.04 -17.23 9.83
CA ASP A 153 0.38 -18.55 9.33
C ASP A 153 0.14 -18.66 7.83
N ALA A 154 1.19 -19.00 7.08
CA ALA A 154 1.14 -19.03 5.62
C ALA A 154 0.25 -20.15 5.06
N LEU A 155 0.02 -21.23 5.82
CA LEU A 155 -0.76 -22.39 5.40
C LEU A 155 -2.27 -22.14 5.60
N SER A 156 -2.65 -21.57 6.75
CA SER A 156 -4.05 -21.35 7.13
C SER A 156 -4.55 -19.92 6.90
N LEU A 157 -3.66 -18.95 6.68
CA LEU A 157 -3.92 -17.50 6.63
C LEU A 157 -4.52 -16.90 7.93
N ASP A 158 -4.44 -17.62 9.06
CA ASP A 158 -4.87 -17.08 10.35
C ASP A 158 -3.80 -16.16 10.94
N LEU A 159 -4.24 -15.05 11.55
CA LEU A 159 -3.36 -14.22 12.36
C LEU A 159 -2.92 -14.96 13.61
N ILE A 160 -1.66 -14.73 14.01
CA ILE A 160 -1.02 -15.42 15.13
C ILE A 160 -0.78 -14.46 16.30
N THR A 161 -0.06 -13.37 16.07
CA THR A 161 0.36 -12.46 17.15
C THR A 161 0.73 -11.09 16.57
N PRO A 162 0.48 -9.97 17.26
CA PRO A 162 1.00 -8.68 16.81
C PRO A 162 2.53 -8.65 16.88
N ILE A 163 3.16 -7.82 16.05
CA ILE A 163 4.59 -7.49 16.17
C ILE A 163 4.73 -6.38 17.21
N GLY A 164 5.41 -6.68 18.32
CA GLY A 164 5.47 -5.82 19.50
C GLY A 164 4.19 -5.93 20.34
N HIS A 165 4.33 -5.87 21.65
CA HIS A 165 3.19 -5.69 22.55
C HIS A 165 2.64 -4.26 22.43
N TYR A 166 1.34 -4.03 22.67
CA TYR A 166 0.71 -2.71 22.44
C TYR A 166 1.33 -1.55 23.24
N ASN A 167 2.01 -1.83 24.35
CA ASN A 167 2.71 -0.80 25.16
C ASN A 167 4.11 -0.46 24.64
N GLU A 168 4.64 -1.22 23.68
CA GLU A 168 5.89 -0.91 22.98
C GLU A 168 5.66 0.14 21.88
N TRP A 169 4.40 0.41 21.53
CA TRP A 169 3.99 1.40 20.55
C TRP A 169 3.47 2.67 21.23
N GLN A 170 3.83 3.83 20.69
CA GLN A 170 3.31 5.11 21.13
C GLN A 170 2.07 5.50 20.33
N SER A 171 1.03 5.95 21.05
CA SER A 171 -0.17 6.55 20.47
C SER A 171 0.20 7.69 19.53
N SER A 172 -0.36 7.67 18.32
CA SER A 172 -0.13 8.71 17.32
C SER A 172 -0.97 9.97 17.56
N LEU A 173 -1.93 9.94 18.50
CA LEU A 173 -2.81 11.05 18.80
C LEU A 173 -2.03 12.21 19.45
N PRO A 174 -2.45 13.47 19.23
CA PRO A 174 -1.80 14.61 19.86
C PRO A 174 -2.03 14.59 21.39
N PRO A 175 -1.11 15.11 22.21
CA PRO A 175 -1.18 14.98 23.68
C PRO A 175 -2.48 15.49 24.32
N TRP A 176 -3.06 16.55 23.76
CA TRP A 176 -4.33 17.10 24.25
C TRP A 176 -5.51 16.15 24.04
N MET A 177 -5.46 15.28 23.03
CA MET A 177 -6.48 14.25 22.80
C MET A 177 -6.16 12.99 23.61
N ASP A 178 -4.87 12.61 23.61
CA ASP A 178 -4.36 11.43 24.32
C ASP A 178 -4.66 11.48 25.83
N SER A 179 -4.57 12.67 26.43
CA SER A 179 -4.87 12.90 27.86
C SER A 179 -6.34 12.66 28.25
N PHE A 180 -7.27 12.62 27.28
CA PHE A 180 -8.68 12.31 27.54
C PHE A 180 -9.06 10.87 27.17
N ILE A 181 -8.09 10.07 26.72
CA ILE A 181 -8.33 8.67 26.37
C ILE A 181 -8.60 7.87 27.65
N PRO A 182 -9.72 7.14 27.73
CA PRO A 182 -9.96 6.22 28.84
C PRO A 182 -8.90 5.11 28.89
N ASP A 183 -8.32 4.85 30.07
CA ASP A 183 -7.35 3.76 30.29
C ASP A 183 -7.86 2.38 29.83
N LYS A 184 -9.19 2.21 29.77
CA LYS A 184 -9.86 1.00 29.31
C LYS A 184 -9.78 0.76 27.81
N TRP A 185 -9.33 1.71 26.99
CA TRP A 185 -9.22 1.51 25.53
C TRP A 185 -8.42 0.25 25.21
N LEU A 186 -8.93 -0.53 24.26
CA LEU A 186 -8.34 -1.79 23.85
C LEU A 186 -7.45 -1.61 22.61
N PHE A 187 -7.76 -0.62 21.76
CA PHE A 187 -7.16 -0.47 20.45
C PHE A 187 -6.66 0.97 20.25
N PRO A 188 -5.43 1.29 20.69
CA PRO A 188 -4.87 2.63 20.50
C PRO A 188 -4.66 2.94 19.01
N GLN A 189 -4.71 4.22 18.64
CA GLN A 189 -4.35 4.64 17.28
C GLN A 189 -2.83 4.68 17.13
N ILE A 190 -2.27 3.61 16.58
CA ILE A 190 -0.86 3.53 16.22
C ILE A 190 -0.73 3.90 14.73
N ARG A 191 0.33 4.62 14.37
CA ARG A 191 0.70 4.83 12.97
C ARG A 191 2.08 4.24 12.70
N THR A 192 2.18 3.50 11.62
CA THR A 192 3.40 2.83 11.14
C THR A 192 3.54 3.02 9.62
N THR A 193 4.57 2.44 9.01
CA THR A 193 4.74 2.38 7.55
C THR A 193 4.01 1.17 6.96
N GLY A 194 3.52 1.30 5.72
CA GLY A 194 2.99 0.18 4.93
C GLY A 194 4.09 -0.76 4.43
N HIS A 195 5.33 -0.27 4.32
CA HIS A 195 6.48 -1.03 3.82
C HIS A 195 7.60 -1.08 4.87
N PRO A 196 7.42 -1.85 5.96
CA PRO A 196 8.53 -2.17 6.85
C PRO A 196 9.64 -2.90 6.09
N TYR A 197 10.88 -2.68 6.50
CA TYR A 197 12.03 -3.35 5.89
C TYR A 197 12.29 -4.66 6.63
N PHE A 198 12.25 -5.79 5.90
CA PHE A 198 12.65 -7.10 6.39
C PHE A 198 13.62 -7.72 5.37
N ASP A 199 14.89 -7.87 5.74
CA ASP A 199 15.90 -8.40 4.82
C ASP A 199 16.51 -9.69 5.37
N LEU A 200 16.54 -10.72 4.52
CA LEU A 200 17.05 -12.04 4.89
C LEU A 200 18.57 -12.14 4.85
N GLU A 201 19.24 -11.26 4.09
CA GLU A 201 20.69 -11.32 3.91
C GLU A 201 21.42 -10.63 5.06
N SER A 202 20.96 -9.44 5.44
CA SER A 202 21.46 -8.71 6.60
C SER A 202 20.80 -9.14 7.92
N ASP A 203 19.71 -9.90 7.86
CA ASP A 203 18.83 -10.29 8.98
C ASP A 203 18.20 -9.07 9.70
N GLU A 204 18.18 -7.91 9.06
CA GLU A 204 17.69 -6.66 9.63
C GLU A 204 16.16 -6.51 9.48
N CYS A 205 15.54 -5.96 10.52
CA CYS A 205 14.14 -5.55 10.50
C CYS A 205 14.01 -4.12 11.02
N PHE A 206 13.51 -3.22 10.17
CA PHE A 206 13.22 -1.84 10.52
C PHE A 206 11.77 -1.46 10.22
N THR A 207 11.18 -0.67 11.12
CA THR A 207 9.89 -0.01 10.92
C THR A 207 9.90 1.33 11.66
N ILE A 208 8.76 2.03 11.64
CA ILE A 208 8.61 3.31 12.33
C ILE A 208 7.32 3.36 13.12
N ASN A 209 7.30 4.26 14.10
CA ASN A 209 6.08 4.72 14.75
C ASN A 209 6.10 6.24 14.85
N TYR A 210 5.04 6.91 14.40
CA TYR A 210 5.01 8.37 14.35
C TYR A 210 3.65 8.95 14.77
N GLY A 211 3.65 10.22 15.17
CA GLY A 211 2.43 10.96 15.53
C GLY A 211 2.70 12.10 16.50
N GLY A 212 1.70 12.46 17.31
CA GLY A 212 1.78 13.55 18.28
C GLY A 212 1.42 14.94 17.73
N ASN A 213 1.31 15.06 16.40
CA ASN A 213 0.89 16.25 15.67
C ASN A 213 -0.36 15.96 14.80
N VAL A 214 -1.00 17.04 14.34
CA VAL A 214 -2.15 16.99 13.42
C VAL A 214 -1.80 17.84 12.22
N ALA A 215 -1.49 17.21 11.09
CA ALA A 215 -0.85 17.88 9.95
C ALA A 215 0.35 18.73 10.45
N ASN A 216 0.46 19.98 10.02
CA ASN A 216 1.51 20.91 10.45
C ASN A 216 1.26 21.59 11.82
N THR A 217 0.26 21.15 12.59
CA THR A 217 -0.08 21.73 13.89
C THR A 217 0.40 20.83 15.04
N GLY A 218 1.01 21.45 16.07
CA GLY A 218 1.46 20.72 17.26
C GLY A 218 2.81 19.99 17.08
N THR A 219 3.59 20.35 16.07
CA THR A 219 4.86 19.70 15.68
C THR A 219 5.91 19.60 16.80
N LYS A 220 5.87 20.48 17.80
CA LYS A 220 6.72 20.38 19.01
C LYS A 220 6.50 19.07 19.80
N ASN A 221 5.31 18.50 19.71
CA ASN A 221 4.96 17.21 20.30
C ASN A 221 5.03 16.07 19.27
N GLY A 222 5.33 16.39 18.01
CA GLY A 222 5.55 15.42 16.95
C GLY A 222 6.69 14.48 17.30
N PHE A 223 6.58 13.24 16.85
CA PHE A 223 7.64 12.26 16.98
C PHE A 223 7.68 11.34 15.77
N ILE A 224 8.88 10.84 15.51
CA ILE A 224 9.14 9.64 14.74
C ILE A 224 10.08 8.79 15.58
N HIS A 225 9.69 7.55 15.85
CA HIS A 225 10.55 6.51 16.38
C HIS A 225 11.01 5.64 15.22
N LEU A 226 12.32 5.54 15.02
CA LEU A 226 12.89 4.45 14.23
C LEU A 226 12.93 3.21 15.13
N ILE A 227 12.36 2.11 14.65
CA ILE A 227 12.26 0.86 15.39
C ILE A 227 13.10 -0.20 14.69
N LYS A 228 13.97 -0.87 15.45
CA LYS A 228 14.68 -2.09 15.04
C LYS A 228 14.14 -3.26 15.83
N TRP A 229 13.91 -4.38 15.15
CA TRP A 229 13.46 -5.61 15.80
C TRP A 229 14.38 -6.77 15.43
N ASP A 230 14.72 -7.60 16.41
CA ASP A 230 15.50 -8.81 16.20
C ASP A 230 14.64 -10.04 15.93
N LYS A 231 13.30 -9.88 15.92
CA LYS A 231 12.30 -10.93 15.73
C LYS A 231 12.10 -11.88 16.92
N TYR A 232 12.68 -11.58 18.10
CA TYR A 232 12.63 -12.41 19.30
C TYR A 232 12.35 -11.64 20.59
N HIS A 233 12.89 -10.45 20.74
CA HIS A 233 12.81 -9.62 21.95
C HIS A 233 11.92 -8.39 21.72
N PRO A 234 11.63 -7.60 22.77
CA PRO A 234 10.94 -6.32 22.62
C PRO A 234 11.62 -5.39 21.61
N LEU A 235 10.82 -4.53 21.00
CA LEU A 235 11.22 -3.54 20.02
C LEU A 235 12.27 -2.58 20.62
N GLN A 236 13.32 -2.32 19.85
CA GLN A 236 14.29 -1.27 20.16
C GLN A 236 13.93 -0.04 19.36
N SER A 237 13.83 1.12 20.02
CA SER A 237 13.40 2.36 19.38
C SER A 237 14.31 3.53 19.70
N TRP A 238 14.46 4.41 18.71
CA TRP A 238 15.14 5.70 18.85
C TRP A 238 14.21 6.80 18.33
N ARG A 239 13.91 7.77 19.18
CA ARG A 239 13.25 9.00 18.73
C ARG A 239 14.20 9.79 17.84
N ILE A 240 13.71 10.24 16.69
CA ILE A 240 14.51 10.99 15.73
C ILE A 240 14.46 12.48 16.07
N PHE A 241 15.62 13.11 16.12
CA PHE A 241 15.80 14.56 16.19
C PHE A 241 16.61 15.06 15.00
N GLY A 242 16.26 16.22 14.48
CA GLY A 242 17.09 16.91 13.50
C GLY A 242 18.38 17.44 14.12
N ARG A 243 19.36 17.75 13.27
CA ARG A 243 20.60 18.43 13.68
C ARG A 243 20.37 19.81 14.31
N ASP A 244 19.22 20.42 14.04
CA ASP A 244 18.74 21.65 14.67
C ASP A 244 18.26 21.46 16.13
N GLY A 245 18.19 20.21 16.61
CA GLY A 245 17.72 19.85 17.93
C GLY A 245 16.20 19.77 18.06
N HIS A 246 15.44 19.89 16.96
CA HIS A 246 14.00 19.75 16.96
C HIS A 246 13.57 18.29 16.72
N PRO A 247 12.45 17.85 17.32
CA PRO A 247 11.95 16.50 17.08
C PRO A 247 11.50 16.37 15.63
N ALA A 248 11.83 15.24 15.01
CA ALA A 248 11.28 14.88 13.72
C ALA A 248 9.77 14.61 13.84
N PHE A 249 9.03 14.93 12.79
CA PHE A 249 7.60 14.68 12.69
C PHE A 249 7.21 14.39 11.24
N ILE A 250 6.01 13.84 11.05
CA ILE A 250 5.37 13.61 9.76
C ILE A 250 4.06 14.39 9.74
N ALA A 251 3.88 15.30 8.79
CA ALA A 251 2.61 16.03 8.67
C ALA A 251 1.55 15.21 7.91
N ALA A 252 1.94 14.55 6.82
CA ALA A 252 1.08 13.70 6.02
C ALA A 252 1.11 12.22 6.47
N THR A 253 1.71 11.35 5.67
CA THR A 253 1.89 9.91 5.90
C THR A 253 3.34 9.51 5.64
N ALA A 254 3.75 8.38 6.19
CA ALA A 254 5.03 7.76 5.86
C ALA A 254 4.76 6.35 5.31
N HIS A 255 4.50 6.27 4.00
CA HIS A 255 4.08 5.05 3.34
C HIS A 255 5.22 4.05 3.18
N SER A 256 6.40 4.54 2.77
CA SER A 256 7.58 3.74 2.45
C SER A 256 8.77 4.04 3.37
N LEU A 257 9.61 3.04 3.61
CA LEU A 257 10.88 3.14 4.33
C LEU A 257 12.03 2.74 3.38
N GLY A 258 13.10 3.54 3.34
CA GLY A 258 14.32 3.19 2.61
C GLY A 258 15.37 2.65 3.56
N VAL A 259 16.05 1.56 3.20
CA VAL A 259 17.18 1.05 3.96
C VAL A 259 18.30 0.68 3.00
N THR A 260 19.47 1.27 3.22
CA THR A 260 20.71 0.95 2.51
C THR A 260 21.65 0.23 3.46
N ARG A 261 22.87 -0.10 3.03
CA ARG A 261 23.86 -0.73 3.91
C ARG A 261 24.22 0.13 5.11
N HIS A 262 24.34 1.45 4.94
CA HIS A 262 24.79 2.34 6.00
C HIS A 262 23.71 3.31 6.52
N HIS A 263 22.55 3.41 5.86
CA HIS A 263 21.51 4.39 6.21
C HIS A 263 20.10 3.80 6.29
N VAL A 264 19.23 4.54 6.97
CA VAL A 264 17.77 4.37 6.96
C VAL A 264 17.16 5.72 6.57
N LEU A 265 16.17 5.69 5.67
CA LEU A 265 15.47 6.86 5.16
C LEU A 265 13.98 6.76 5.53
N VAL A 266 13.46 7.80 6.19
CA VAL A 266 12.03 7.93 6.47
C VAL A 266 11.46 9.01 5.57
N PHE A 267 10.55 8.63 4.68
CA PHE A 267 9.92 9.53 3.72
C PHE A 267 8.57 10.01 4.26
N GLU A 268 8.32 11.31 4.21
CA GLU A 268 6.95 11.84 4.26
C GLU A 268 6.38 11.83 2.85
N THR A 269 5.42 10.94 2.63
CA THR A 269 4.82 10.67 1.33
C THR A 269 3.59 11.52 1.08
N ALA A 270 3.31 11.79 -0.18
CA ALA A 270 2.23 12.66 -0.66
C ALA A 270 0.84 11.98 -0.62
N ALA A 271 0.49 11.38 0.52
CA ALA A 271 -0.87 10.95 0.84
C ALA A 271 -1.34 11.69 2.11
N GLN A 272 -2.34 12.55 1.98
CA GLN A 272 -2.77 13.49 3.02
C GLN A 272 -3.92 12.93 3.87
N VAL A 273 -3.73 12.88 5.19
CA VAL A 273 -4.83 12.61 6.12
C VAL A 273 -5.40 13.93 6.62
N GLU A 274 -6.51 14.37 6.02
CA GLU A 274 -7.14 15.64 6.37
C GLU A 274 -7.91 15.56 7.70
N PRO A 275 -7.55 16.33 8.73
CA PRO A 275 -8.24 16.27 10.02
C PRO A 275 -9.69 16.73 9.95
N LEU A 276 -9.99 17.71 9.09
CA LEU A 276 -11.35 18.24 8.91
C LEU A 276 -12.30 17.20 8.28
N ARG A 277 -11.75 16.25 7.51
CA ARG A 277 -12.49 15.13 6.92
C ARG A 277 -13.06 14.20 7.98
N MET A 278 -12.32 13.98 9.06
CA MET A 278 -12.82 13.20 10.21
C MET A 278 -14.04 13.87 10.88
N MET A 279 -14.22 15.18 10.69
CA MET A 279 -15.39 15.94 11.14
C MET A 279 -16.48 16.09 10.05
N GLY A 280 -16.32 15.42 8.91
CA GLY A 280 -17.28 15.41 7.80
C GLY A 280 -17.11 16.56 6.79
N ILE A 281 -16.06 17.37 6.90
CA ILE A 281 -15.78 18.45 5.94
C ILE A 281 -14.95 17.87 4.77
N ARG A 282 -15.52 17.93 3.56
CA ARG A 282 -14.94 17.36 2.32
C ARG A 282 -14.13 18.41 1.55
N SER A 283 -13.22 19.12 2.23
CA SER A 283 -12.22 19.96 1.56
C SER A 283 -11.14 19.08 0.89
N VAL A 284 -10.31 19.67 0.05
CA VAL A 284 -9.08 19.04 -0.44
C VAL A 284 -7.95 20.05 -0.23
N GLN A 285 -6.94 19.66 0.52
CA GLN A 285 -5.65 20.32 0.59
C GLN A 285 -4.72 19.57 -0.35
N PRO A 286 -4.27 20.19 -1.46
CA PRO A 286 -3.33 19.52 -2.35
C PRO A 286 -2.07 19.17 -1.57
N GLN A 287 -1.43 18.04 -1.90
CA GLN A 287 -0.09 17.75 -1.38
C GLN A 287 0.89 18.87 -1.78
N GLN A 288 2.11 18.76 -1.29
CA GLN A 288 3.18 19.62 -1.75
C GLN A 288 4.01 18.86 -2.79
N HIS A 289 4.53 19.58 -3.78
CA HIS A 289 5.46 19.03 -4.76
C HIS A 289 6.86 18.90 -4.17
N ARG A 290 6.98 18.03 -3.18
CA ARG A 290 8.22 17.71 -2.47
C ARG A 290 8.02 16.45 -1.63
N THR A 291 9.12 15.77 -1.35
CA THR A 291 9.15 14.62 -0.44
C THR A 291 10.16 14.90 0.67
N PRO A 292 9.70 15.29 1.88
CA PRO A 292 10.57 15.38 3.05
C PRO A 292 11.18 14.03 3.40
N VAL A 293 12.48 14.02 3.71
CA VAL A 293 13.24 12.81 4.01
C VAL A 293 14.11 13.02 5.25
N TRP A 294 13.95 12.14 6.23
CA TRP A 294 14.89 12.01 7.33
C TRP A 294 15.91 10.92 7.00
N VAL A 295 17.21 11.26 7.04
CA VAL A 295 18.32 10.33 6.75
C VAL A 295 19.07 10.03 8.04
N ILE A 296 19.02 8.77 8.46
CA ILE A 296 19.60 8.25 9.69
C ILE A 296 20.81 7.38 9.33
N ARG A 297 21.95 7.58 9.99
CA ARG A 297 23.10 6.68 9.87
C ARG A 297 22.93 5.50 10.80
N LYS A 298 23.06 4.27 10.29
CA LYS A 298 22.99 3.06 11.12
C LYS A 298 24.07 3.02 12.20
N ALA A 299 25.24 3.59 11.93
CA ALA A 299 26.34 3.69 12.90
C ALA A 299 25.99 4.52 14.16
N ASP A 300 24.98 5.38 14.08
CA ASP A 300 24.53 6.22 15.20
C ASP A 300 23.47 5.53 16.08
N LEU A 301 22.98 4.35 15.68
CA LEU A 301 22.00 3.55 16.42
C LEU A 301 22.65 2.79 17.58
N GLN A 302 22.97 3.54 18.63
CA GLN A 302 23.59 3.00 19.83
C GLN A 302 22.55 2.39 20.77
N LEU A 303 22.80 1.15 21.19
CA LEU A 303 21.98 0.46 22.20
C LEU A 303 21.91 1.26 23.51
N GLY A 304 20.71 1.33 24.10
CA GLY A 304 20.46 2.04 25.36
C GLY A 304 20.29 3.56 25.23
N ARG A 305 20.45 4.14 24.03
CA ARG A 305 20.02 5.52 23.77
C ARG A 305 18.55 5.54 23.37
N GLU A 306 17.84 6.56 23.83
CA GLU A 306 16.42 6.78 23.51
C GLU A 306 16.21 7.60 22.23
N PHE A 307 17.28 8.17 21.66
CA PHE A 307 17.19 9.04 20.48
C PHE A 307 18.38 8.90 19.54
N VAL A 308 18.17 9.32 18.30
CA VAL A 308 19.19 9.41 17.24
C VAL A 308 19.09 10.76 16.53
N ILE A 309 20.21 11.30 16.08
CA ILE A 309 20.26 12.51 15.27
C ILE A 309 20.19 12.14 13.79
N ALA A 310 19.33 12.81 13.05
CA ALA A 310 19.15 12.62 11.61
C ALA A 310 19.41 13.91 10.83
N ASP A 311 19.78 13.72 9.58
CA ASP A 311 19.75 14.78 8.58
C ASP A 311 18.35 14.89 7.97
N TYR A 312 18.02 16.08 7.48
CA TYR A 312 16.75 16.37 6.82
C TYR A 312 17.01 16.99 5.45
N LEU A 313 16.29 16.53 4.43
CA LEU A 313 16.18 17.21 3.14
C LEU A 313 14.75 17.12 2.61
N GLU A 314 14.43 17.96 1.63
CA GLU A 314 13.21 17.85 0.84
C GLU A 314 13.63 17.56 -0.61
N LEU A 315 13.21 16.42 -1.15
CA LEU A 315 13.40 16.09 -2.56
C LEU A 315 12.39 16.85 -3.43
N ASP A 316 12.80 17.31 -4.60
CA ASP A 316 11.99 18.17 -5.49
C ASP A 316 10.98 17.39 -6.36
N PHE A 317 10.27 16.44 -5.76
CA PHE A 317 9.17 15.69 -6.38
C PHE A 317 8.23 15.09 -5.33
N ASP A 318 7.00 14.78 -5.71
CA ASP A 318 5.99 14.10 -4.89
C ASP A 318 5.89 12.60 -5.21
N THR A 319 5.93 11.76 -4.17
CA THR A 319 5.84 10.30 -4.29
C THR A 319 5.07 9.66 -3.13
N SER A 320 4.69 8.39 -3.32
CA SER A 320 4.13 7.51 -2.30
C SER A 320 4.97 6.24 -2.16
N ASP A 321 5.14 5.51 -3.26
CA ASP A 321 6.00 4.33 -3.33
C ASP A 321 7.39 4.72 -3.83
N ILE A 322 8.39 4.51 -2.98
CA ILE A 322 9.79 4.84 -3.24
C ILE A 322 10.69 3.77 -2.64
N MET A 323 11.71 3.40 -3.40
CA MET A 323 12.71 2.41 -3.02
C MET A 323 14.11 3.01 -3.19
N CYS A 324 15.09 2.40 -2.54
CA CYS A 324 16.49 2.76 -2.66
C CYS A 324 17.35 1.53 -2.97
N ASN A 325 18.42 1.72 -3.74
CA ASN A 325 19.47 0.71 -3.81
C ASN A 325 19.92 0.33 -2.40
N TYR A 326 20.21 -0.96 -2.17
CA TYR A 326 20.87 -1.34 -0.93
C TYR A 326 22.30 -0.78 -0.89
N ASP A 327 22.96 -0.73 -2.05
CA ASP A 327 24.24 -0.08 -2.17
C ASP A 327 24.14 1.44 -2.02
N ASP A 328 24.88 1.93 -1.03
CA ASP A 328 25.18 3.34 -0.80
C ASP A 328 26.70 3.58 -0.67
N SER A 329 27.49 2.73 -1.36
CA SER A 329 28.91 2.96 -1.54
C SER A 329 29.15 4.35 -2.16
N ASP A 330 30.32 4.93 -1.90
CA ASP A 330 30.63 6.33 -2.20
C ASP A 330 29.84 7.39 -1.40
N ASN A 331 29.03 6.96 -0.42
CA ASN A 331 28.12 7.80 0.37
C ASN A 331 27.01 8.44 -0.49
N GLU A 332 26.58 7.74 -1.54
CA GLU A 332 25.50 8.20 -2.39
C GLU A 332 24.32 7.23 -2.36
N ILE A 333 23.14 7.72 -2.05
CA ILE A 333 21.92 6.92 -2.02
C ILE A 333 21.17 7.16 -3.33
N THR A 334 20.91 6.09 -4.09
CA THR A 334 20.09 6.15 -5.30
C THR A 334 18.67 5.71 -5.01
N LEU A 335 17.70 6.54 -5.40
CA LEU A 335 16.27 6.36 -5.17
C LEU A 335 15.52 6.17 -6.48
N TYR A 336 14.51 5.30 -6.46
CA TYR A 336 13.53 5.13 -7.54
C TYR A 336 12.14 5.22 -6.97
N GLY A 337 11.25 5.95 -7.61
CA GLY A 337 9.88 6.09 -7.13
C GLY A 337 8.90 6.45 -8.23
N GLN A 338 7.63 6.37 -7.90
CA GLN A 338 6.60 6.98 -8.72
C GLN A 338 6.59 8.50 -8.53
N TYR A 339 6.30 9.22 -9.60
CA TYR A 339 5.93 10.64 -9.59
C TYR A 339 4.41 10.71 -9.62
N LEU A 340 3.79 11.32 -8.60
CA LEU A 340 2.33 11.37 -8.51
C LEU A 340 1.73 12.38 -9.48
N GLY A 341 2.23 13.62 -9.51
CA GLY A 341 1.77 14.66 -10.41
C GLY A 341 0.29 15.02 -10.20
N ALA A 342 -0.02 15.81 -9.17
CA ALA A 342 -1.39 16.25 -8.87
C ALA A 342 -2.39 15.09 -8.65
N MET A 343 -1.98 14.13 -7.82
CA MET A 343 -2.77 12.97 -7.43
C MET A 343 -2.57 12.66 -5.94
N ASP A 344 -3.65 12.42 -5.20
CA ASP A 344 -3.61 11.93 -3.81
C ASP A 344 -4.30 10.56 -3.71
N LYS A 345 -3.52 9.52 -3.39
CA LYS A 345 -4.01 8.13 -3.23
C LYS A 345 -5.03 7.96 -2.10
N SER A 346 -5.04 8.87 -1.14
CA SER A 346 -5.89 8.82 0.04
C SER A 346 -7.21 9.58 -0.13
N GLU A 347 -7.44 10.19 -1.29
CA GLU A 347 -8.64 10.97 -1.58
C GLU A 347 -9.77 10.09 -2.13
N PRO A 348 -10.82 9.78 -1.35
CA PRO A 348 -11.95 8.98 -1.85
C PRO A 348 -12.91 9.84 -2.68
N GLN A 349 -13.65 9.20 -3.57
CA GLN A 349 -14.87 9.76 -4.13
C GLN A 349 -16.01 9.58 -3.12
N TYR A 350 -16.68 10.65 -2.72
CA TYR A 350 -17.84 10.52 -1.83
C TYR A 350 -19.15 10.45 -2.60
N SER A 351 -20.14 9.80 -1.99
CA SER A 351 -21.53 9.82 -2.43
C SER A 351 -21.97 11.24 -2.74
N ARG A 352 -22.48 11.41 -3.96
CA ARG A 352 -22.99 12.66 -4.53
C ARG A 352 -21.96 13.76 -4.79
N ASP A 353 -20.66 13.49 -4.70
CA ASP A 353 -19.65 14.45 -5.14
C ASP A 353 -19.89 14.85 -6.60
N LYS A 354 -19.65 16.12 -6.91
CA LYS A 354 -19.76 16.65 -8.28
C LYS A 354 -18.56 16.17 -9.09
N ARG A 355 -18.82 15.69 -10.30
CA ARG A 355 -17.79 15.31 -11.27
C ARG A 355 -17.50 16.48 -12.20
N THR A 356 -16.24 16.63 -12.61
CA THR A 356 -15.81 17.72 -13.50
C THR A 356 -16.51 17.67 -14.86
N PHE A 357 -16.69 16.47 -15.41
CA PHE A 357 -17.36 16.27 -16.70
C PHE A 357 -18.89 16.11 -16.59
N GLY A 358 -19.47 16.47 -15.44
CA GLY A 358 -20.90 16.44 -15.20
C GLY A 358 -21.41 15.20 -14.46
N GLY A 359 -22.61 15.34 -13.87
CA GLY A 359 -23.20 14.31 -13.02
C GLY A 359 -22.60 14.28 -11.61
N ARG A 360 -22.86 13.16 -10.92
CA ARG A 360 -22.43 12.94 -9.53
C ARG A 360 -21.95 11.51 -9.33
N VAL A 361 -21.08 11.32 -8.34
CA VAL A 361 -20.63 10.00 -7.93
C VAL A 361 -21.82 9.16 -7.42
N PRO A 362 -22.07 7.97 -7.98
CA PRO A 362 -23.08 7.04 -7.51
C PRO A 362 -22.60 6.31 -6.25
N ASP A 363 -23.54 5.91 -5.39
CA ASP A 363 -23.21 5.28 -4.09
C ASP A 363 -22.38 4.00 -4.24
N GLN A 364 -22.54 3.25 -5.34
CA GLN A 364 -21.77 2.04 -5.62
C GLN A 364 -20.27 2.28 -5.87
N LEU A 365 -19.84 3.52 -6.11
CA LEU A 365 -18.44 3.93 -6.29
C LEU A 365 -17.94 4.81 -5.14
N ALA A 366 -18.81 5.14 -4.18
CA ALA A 366 -18.43 5.95 -3.04
C ALA A 366 -17.41 5.20 -2.17
N GLY A 367 -16.24 5.80 -1.97
CA GLY A 367 -15.09 5.19 -1.32
C GLY A 367 -14.00 4.70 -2.29
N TYR A 368 -14.22 4.72 -3.61
CA TYR A 368 -13.12 4.47 -4.55
C TYR A 368 -12.21 5.70 -4.63
N PRO A 369 -10.87 5.56 -4.77
CA PRO A 369 -9.98 6.72 -4.95
C PRO A 369 -10.42 7.63 -6.12
N ALA A 370 -10.19 8.94 -5.96
CA ALA A 370 -10.42 9.93 -7.01
C ALA A 370 -9.41 9.73 -8.15
N ALA A 371 -9.82 10.03 -9.39
CA ALA A 371 -8.90 10.01 -10.51
C ALA A 371 -7.83 11.12 -10.39
N PRO A 372 -6.63 10.89 -10.93
CA PRO A 372 -5.58 11.91 -10.98
C PRO A 372 -6.00 13.12 -11.84
N ILE A 373 -5.44 14.29 -11.55
CA ILE A 373 -5.70 15.55 -12.26
C ILE A 373 -4.54 15.93 -13.21
N ASP A 374 -3.51 15.08 -13.28
CA ASP A 374 -2.41 15.18 -14.25
C ASP A 374 -1.75 13.81 -14.46
N VAL A 375 -0.83 13.71 -15.42
CA VAL A 375 -0.07 12.47 -15.68
C VAL A 375 0.98 12.28 -14.60
N GLY A 376 1.17 11.05 -14.11
CA GLY A 376 2.25 10.72 -13.21
C GLY A 376 3.61 10.59 -13.91
N GLY A 377 4.46 9.72 -13.37
CA GLY A 377 5.76 9.42 -13.94
C GLY A 377 6.60 8.48 -13.10
N LEU A 378 7.85 8.31 -13.53
CA LEU A 378 8.86 7.51 -12.84
C LEU A 378 10.09 8.37 -12.60
N VAL A 379 10.60 8.37 -11.37
CA VAL A 379 11.74 9.20 -10.98
C VAL A 379 12.96 8.36 -10.63
N ARG A 380 14.13 8.96 -10.86
CA ARG A 380 15.36 8.64 -10.14
C ARG A 380 15.92 9.91 -9.52
N ALA A 381 16.18 9.83 -8.22
CA ALA A 381 16.87 10.88 -7.47
C ALA A 381 18.09 10.29 -6.77
N ARG A 382 19.05 11.13 -6.42
CA ARG A 382 20.27 10.73 -5.69
C ARG A 382 20.57 11.70 -4.57
N ILE A 383 21.05 11.16 -3.45
CA ILE A 383 21.41 11.94 -2.27
C ILE A 383 22.90 11.72 -2.01
N ASP A 384 23.66 12.81 -1.95
CA ASP A 384 25.05 12.83 -1.45
C ASP A 384 25.00 12.95 0.08
N VAL A 385 25.58 11.97 0.76
CA VAL A 385 25.65 11.89 2.23
C VAL A 385 27.05 12.28 2.69
N GLN A 386 27.13 13.44 3.34
CA GLN A 386 28.35 13.93 3.94
C GLN A 386 28.38 13.57 5.44
N PRO A 387 29.51 13.71 6.15
CA PRO A 387 29.58 13.35 7.56
C PRO A 387 28.54 14.05 8.45
N LEU A 388 28.19 15.30 8.15
CA LEU A 388 27.31 16.15 8.96
C LEU A 388 26.18 16.84 8.18
N SER A 389 25.91 16.39 6.95
CA SER A 389 24.87 16.96 6.10
C SER A 389 24.50 15.98 5.00
N VAL A 390 23.36 16.22 4.36
CA VAL A 390 22.92 15.54 3.14
C VAL A 390 22.49 16.58 2.12
N ARG A 391 22.55 16.26 0.84
CA ARG A 391 21.99 17.09 -0.22
C ARG A 391 21.55 16.24 -1.41
N GLU A 392 20.54 16.70 -2.11
CA GLU A 392 20.16 16.10 -3.39
C GLU A 392 21.21 16.42 -4.47
N ILE A 393 21.55 15.42 -5.29
CA ILE A 393 22.37 15.58 -6.49
C ILE A 393 21.44 15.96 -7.65
N THR A 394 20.98 17.21 -7.64
CA THR A 394 19.95 17.71 -8.58
C THR A 394 20.37 17.63 -10.05
N SER A 395 21.68 17.65 -10.34
CA SER A 395 22.21 17.51 -11.70
C SER A 395 21.96 16.14 -12.34
N ASP A 396 21.61 15.12 -11.54
CA ASP A 396 21.32 13.77 -12.02
C ASP A 396 19.88 13.33 -11.75
N PHE A 397 18.99 14.26 -11.39
CA PHE A 397 17.56 13.99 -11.31
C PHE A 397 17.02 13.56 -12.68
N ARG A 398 16.25 12.48 -12.71
CA ARG A 398 15.61 11.94 -13.91
C ARG A 398 14.12 11.75 -13.65
N LEU A 399 13.30 12.16 -14.61
CA LEU A 399 11.86 11.98 -14.61
C LEU A 399 11.41 11.52 -16.00
N ILE A 400 10.70 10.39 -16.04
CA ILE A 400 10.05 9.87 -17.24
C ILE A 400 8.55 10.13 -17.09
N ARG A 401 7.93 10.75 -18.09
CA ARG A 401 6.47 10.96 -18.16
C ARG A 401 5.96 10.46 -19.50
N ASP A 402 4.81 9.82 -19.48
CA ASP A 402 4.14 9.29 -20.68
C ASP A 402 2.62 9.48 -20.49
N ASP A 403 2.02 10.31 -21.34
CA ASP A 403 0.61 10.70 -21.23
C ASP A 403 -0.37 9.65 -21.77
N GLN A 404 0.13 8.53 -22.27
CA GLN A 404 -0.66 7.38 -22.68
C GLN A 404 -0.68 6.29 -21.60
N LEU A 405 0.41 6.16 -20.83
CA LEU A 405 0.62 5.05 -19.90
C LEU A 405 0.58 5.45 -18.43
N PHE A 406 1.07 6.63 -18.04
CA PHE A 406 1.41 6.91 -16.63
C PHE A 406 0.31 7.63 -15.84
N TRP A 407 -0.95 7.32 -16.10
CA TRP A 407 -2.06 7.83 -15.30
C TRP A 407 -2.26 6.99 -14.05
N ASP A 408 -2.28 7.63 -12.88
CA ASP A 408 -2.42 6.95 -11.57
C ASP A 408 -1.30 5.91 -11.36
N MET A 409 -0.06 6.39 -11.31
CA MET A 409 1.11 5.56 -11.03
C MET A 409 1.02 5.02 -9.61
N ASN A 410 1.19 3.70 -9.49
CA ASN A 410 0.92 2.95 -8.27
C ASN A 410 1.94 1.82 -8.06
N ASP A 411 1.64 0.92 -7.12
CA ASP A 411 2.33 -0.32 -6.75
C ASP A 411 3.52 -0.75 -7.67
N PRO A 412 4.77 -0.72 -7.16
CA PRO A 412 5.93 -1.28 -7.85
C PRO A 412 6.00 -2.82 -7.68
N ALA A 413 6.67 -3.48 -8.63
CA ALA A 413 7.07 -4.86 -8.54
C ALA A 413 8.52 -5.03 -9.01
N TYR A 414 9.31 -5.77 -8.25
CA TYR A 414 10.72 -6.01 -8.52
C TYR A 414 11.19 -7.27 -7.81
N ARG A 415 12.36 -7.77 -8.21
CA ARG A 415 13.04 -8.83 -7.48
C ARG A 415 13.66 -8.29 -6.20
N GLY A 416 13.41 -8.95 -5.06
CA GLY A 416 14.14 -8.66 -3.82
C GLY A 416 13.36 -7.95 -2.71
N HIS A 417 12.05 -8.21 -2.56
CA HIS A 417 11.21 -7.63 -1.49
C HIS A 417 11.69 -7.95 -0.05
N PHE A 418 12.55 -8.96 0.10
CA PHE A 418 13.18 -9.37 1.37
C PHE A 418 14.63 -9.85 1.16
N GLN A 419 15.21 -9.49 0.02
CA GLN A 419 16.60 -9.69 -0.39
C GLN A 419 16.93 -8.51 -1.29
N PHE A 420 17.08 -7.34 -0.66
CA PHE A 420 17.05 -6.08 -1.39
C PHE A 420 18.24 -5.98 -2.35
N PRO A 421 18.01 -5.60 -3.62
CA PRO A 421 19.08 -5.60 -4.59
C PRO A 421 20.11 -4.52 -4.26
N GLU A 422 21.39 -4.89 -4.41
CA GLU A 422 22.52 -3.97 -4.35
C GLU A 422 22.27 -2.74 -5.24
N GLN A 423 21.85 -2.99 -6.48
CA GLN A 423 21.41 -1.98 -7.41
C GLN A 423 20.14 -2.47 -8.11
N PHE A 424 19.11 -1.62 -8.20
CA PHE A 424 17.98 -1.90 -9.07
C PHE A 424 18.39 -1.78 -10.54
N GLU A 425 18.15 -2.85 -11.29
CA GLU A 425 18.30 -2.91 -12.75
C GLU A 425 16.93 -2.81 -13.42
N HIS A 426 15.93 -3.46 -12.83
CA HIS A 426 14.58 -3.58 -13.39
C HIS A 426 13.52 -3.36 -12.33
N ILE A 427 12.57 -2.46 -12.62
CA ILE A 427 11.36 -2.27 -11.82
C ILE A 427 10.16 -2.22 -12.75
N TYR A 428 9.12 -2.93 -12.37
CA TYR A 428 7.81 -2.93 -13.02
C TYR A 428 6.86 -2.05 -12.22
N TRP A 429 6.00 -1.31 -12.88
CA TRP A 429 5.05 -0.41 -12.22
C TRP A 429 3.65 -0.62 -12.76
N ALA A 430 2.67 -0.54 -11.86
CA ALA A 430 1.28 -0.42 -12.25
C ALA A 430 0.91 1.05 -12.46
N ALA A 431 0.20 1.32 -13.54
CA ALA A 431 -0.60 2.51 -13.72
C ALA A 431 -2.07 2.08 -13.69
N VAL A 432 -2.87 2.60 -12.75
CA VAL A 432 -4.28 2.23 -12.61
C VAL A 432 -5.11 2.84 -13.76
N GLY A 433 -4.65 3.94 -14.33
CA GLY A 433 -5.27 4.63 -15.45
C GLY A 433 -6.08 5.85 -15.03
N TYR A 434 -6.71 6.48 -16.01
CA TYR A 434 -7.57 7.65 -15.81
C TYR A 434 -8.99 7.33 -16.25
N ARG A 435 -9.97 7.73 -15.45
CA ARG A 435 -11.40 7.63 -15.80
C ARG A 435 -12.01 9.01 -15.65
N ARG A 436 -12.53 9.56 -16.74
CA ARG A 436 -13.12 10.91 -16.75
C ARG A 436 -14.26 11.00 -15.72
N ASP A 437 -15.05 9.95 -15.57
CA ASP A 437 -16.20 9.91 -14.68
C ASP A 437 -15.80 9.83 -13.18
N HIS A 438 -14.51 9.72 -12.89
CA HIS A 438 -13.93 9.67 -11.54
C HIS A 438 -13.18 10.98 -11.18
N VAL A 439 -13.13 11.94 -12.11
CA VAL A 439 -12.55 13.26 -11.87
C VAL A 439 -13.55 14.11 -11.09
N LEU A 440 -13.19 14.43 -9.84
CA LEU A 440 -14.03 15.22 -8.95
C LEU A 440 -13.74 16.70 -9.08
N GLN A 441 -14.79 17.52 -9.10
CA GLN A 441 -14.65 18.97 -9.20
C GLN A 441 -13.82 19.54 -8.04
N ARG A 442 -14.07 19.10 -6.80
CA ARG A 442 -13.33 19.58 -5.62
C ARG A 442 -11.83 19.25 -5.66
N VAL A 443 -11.44 18.15 -6.31
CA VAL A 443 -10.03 17.77 -6.47
C VAL A 443 -9.43 18.58 -7.62
N ALA A 444 -10.12 18.66 -8.76
CA ALA A 444 -9.67 19.48 -9.90
C ALA A 444 -9.44 20.96 -9.50
N ASP A 445 -10.37 21.55 -8.74
CA ASP A 445 -10.27 22.92 -8.24
C ASP A 445 -9.09 23.08 -7.27
N ALA A 446 -8.87 22.12 -6.37
CA ALA A 446 -7.80 22.19 -5.37
C ALA A 446 -6.38 22.07 -5.98
N TYR A 447 -6.24 21.33 -7.08
CA TYR A 447 -4.96 21.13 -7.79
C TYR A 447 -4.79 22.06 -8.99
N GLU A 448 -5.67 23.05 -9.20
CA GLU A 448 -5.64 23.94 -10.36
C GLU A 448 -4.24 24.55 -10.59
N ASP A 449 -3.63 25.05 -9.52
CA ASP A 449 -2.32 25.70 -9.54
C ASP A 449 -1.16 24.76 -9.11
N TYR A 450 -1.36 23.44 -9.10
CA TYR A 450 -0.29 22.50 -8.74
C TYR A 450 0.89 22.61 -9.73
N PRO A 451 2.15 22.67 -9.26
CA PRO A 451 3.30 22.90 -10.14
C PRO A 451 3.52 21.74 -11.10
N ASN A 452 4.20 22.04 -12.22
CA ASN A 452 4.65 21.05 -13.22
C ASN A 452 3.52 20.22 -13.87
N ARG A 453 2.27 20.70 -13.79
CA ARG A 453 1.14 20.08 -14.49
C ARG A 453 1.32 20.13 -16.01
N LEU A 454 1.01 19.03 -16.70
CA LEU A 454 0.93 19.00 -18.17
C LEU A 454 -0.45 19.39 -18.68
N TYR A 455 -1.49 19.10 -17.89
CA TYR A 455 -2.87 19.42 -18.21
C TYR A 455 -3.44 20.47 -17.26
N THR A 456 -4.18 21.43 -17.80
CA THR A 456 -5.16 22.23 -17.05
C THR A 456 -6.48 21.48 -16.94
N ASN A 457 -7.38 21.93 -16.05
CA ASN A 457 -8.70 21.34 -15.86
C ASN A 457 -9.53 21.30 -17.17
N ASP A 458 -9.39 22.31 -18.04
CA ASP A 458 -10.06 22.38 -19.34
C ASP A 458 -9.45 21.47 -20.42
N SER A 459 -8.19 21.06 -20.24
CA SER A 459 -7.45 20.24 -21.20
C SER A 459 -7.38 18.76 -20.85
N LEU A 460 -7.93 18.36 -19.69
CA LEU A 460 -7.96 16.96 -19.24
C LEU A 460 -8.54 16.03 -20.32
N PRO A 461 -8.02 14.79 -20.44
CA PRO A 461 -8.50 13.85 -21.44
C PRO A 461 -10.01 13.62 -21.35
N GLN A 462 -10.67 13.68 -22.51
CA GLN A 462 -12.11 13.41 -22.63
C GLN A 462 -12.43 11.92 -22.72
N ASN A 463 -11.41 11.11 -23.03
CA ASN A 463 -11.48 9.66 -23.10
C ASN A 463 -10.72 9.05 -21.93
N ASP A 464 -11.24 7.94 -21.43
CA ASP A 464 -10.60 7.14 -20.39
C ASP A 464 -9.25 6.59 -20.89
N GLN A 465 -8.26 6.54 -19.98
CA GLN A 465 -6.96 5.90 -20.22
C GLN A 465 -6.91 4.59 -19.43
N PRO A 466 -6.83 3.41 -20.08
CA PRO A 466 -6.82 2.13 -19.39
C PRO A 466 -5.65 1.97 -18.42
N SER A 467 -5.73 0.96 -17.54
CA SER A 467 -4.59 0.57 -16.73
C SER A 467 -3.43 0.12 -17.62
N ALA A 468 -2.19 0.25 -17.15
CA ALA A 468 -1.00 -0.23 -17.83
C ALA A 468 -0.03 -0.90 -16.86
N LEU A 469 0.68 -1.92 -17.34
CA LEU A 469 1.85 -2.50 -16.67
C LEU A 469 3.08 -2.09 -17.47
N VAL A 470 4.07 -1.49 -16.81
CA VAL A 470 5.22 -0.88 -17.48
C VAL A 470 6.53 -1.40 -16.88
N HIS A 471 7.55 -1.58 -17.72
CA HIS A 471 8.87 -2.08 -17.33
C HIS A 471 9.93 -0.99 -17.50
N MET A 472 10.57 -0.60 -16.40
CA MET A 472 11.63 0.40 -16.37
C MET A 472 12.99 -0.27 -16.25
N ASP A 473 13.89 0.06 -17.17
CA ASP A 473 15.33 -0.10 -17.01
C ASP A 473 15.87 1.06 -16.15
N CYS A 474 16.33 0.71 -14.96
CA CYS A 474 16.80 1.64 -13.94
C CYS A 474 18.20 2.19 -14.24
N LEU A 475 19.02 1.44 -14.99
CA LEU A 475 20.38 1.84 -15.35
C LEU A 475 20.34 2.93 -16.41
N THR A 476 19.49 2.76 -17.43
CA THR A 476 19.37 3.72 -18.54
C THR A 476 18.26 4.76 -18.33
N MET A 477 17.42 4.58 -17.30
CA MET A 477 16.22 5.38 -17.04
C MET A 477 15.32 5.47 -18.27
N ARG A 478 14.86 4.30 -18.74
CA ARG A 478 13.98 4.18 -19.91
C ARG A 478 12.89 3.16 -19.65
N LEU A 479 11.74 3.42 -20.29
CA LEU A 479 10.71 2.42 -20.48
C LEU A 479 11.20 1.43 -21.54
N THR A 480 11.35 0.16 -21.17
CA THR A 480 11.81 -0.91 -22.08
C THR A 480 10.66 -1.71 -22.67
N ASP A 481 9.56 -1.85 -21.93
CA ASP A 481 8.38 -2.59 -22.37
C ASP A 481 7.11 -2.12 -21.62
N ALA A 482 5.94 -2.35 -22.20
CA ALA A 482 4.66 -2.02 -21.58
C ALA A 482 3.51 -2.84 -22.16
N TYR A 483 2.47 -3.02 -21.36
CA TYR A 483 1.18 -3.56 -21.78
C TYR A 483 0.04 -2.67 -21.29
N GLN A 484 -0.80 -2.22 -22.22
CA GLN A 484 -2.02 -1.47 -21.90
C GLN A 484 -3.21 -2.45 -21.85
N PHE A 485 -3.95 -2.40 -20.75
CA PHE A 485 -5.06 -3.31 -20.49
C PHE A 485 -6.34 -2.89 -21.22
N PRO A 486 -7.34 -3.79 -21.34
CA PRO A 486 -8.67 -3.41 -21.82
C PRO A 486 -9.30 -2.28 -21.00
N ALA A 487 -10.09 -1.42 -21.65
CA ALA A 487 -10.69 -0.24 -21.01
C ALA A 487 -11.66 -0.58 -19.86
N ASP A 488 -12.25 -1.77 -19.88
CA ASP A 488 -13.26 -2.22 -18.92
C ASP A 488 -12.66 -2.83 -17.64
N CYS A 489 -11.34 -2.78 -17.47
CA CYS A 489 -10.69 -3.33 -16.30
C CYS A 489 -9.90 -2.30 -15.50
N VAL A 490 -9.60 -2.71 -14.27
CA VAL A 490 -8.63 -2.09 -13.38
C VAL A 490 -7.61 -3.15 -13.01
N MET A 491 -6.34 -2.88 -13.32
CA MET A 491 -5.22 -3.71 -12.88
C MET A 491 -4.53 -3.07 -11.68
N ARG A 492 -4.21 -3.89 -10.68
CA ARG A 492 -3.44 -3.51 -9.49
C ARG A 492 -2.48 -4.62 -9.08
N THR A 493 -1.65 -4.33 -8.08
CA THR A 493 -0.90 -5.34 -7.33
C THR A 493 0.01 -6.20 -8.22
N PRO A 494 0.94 -5.59 -8.98
CA PRO A 494 1.94 -6.36 -9.69
C PRO A 494 2.87 -7.04 -8.68
N GLN A 495 3.36 -8.23 -9.02
CA GLN A 495 4.36 -8.96 -8.24
C GLN A 495 5.30 -9.71 -9.16
N PHE A 496 6.60 -9.49 -8.99
CA PHE A 496 7.63 -10.26 -9.70
C PHE A 496 7.79 -11.65 -9.08
N MET A 497 7.83 -12.67 -9.93
CA MET A 497 8.01 -14.08 -9.56
C MET A 497 9.22 -14.63 -10.34
N PRO A 498 10.39 -14.82 -9.71
CA PRO A 498 11.58 -15.28 -10.42
C PRO A 498 11.37 -16.69 -10.97
N ARG A 499 11.98 -17.00 -12.13
CA ARG A 499 12.14 -18.39 -12.55
C ARG A 499 13.01 -19.14 -11.57
N LYS A 500 12.85 -20.46 -11.53
CA LYS A 500 13.68 -21.31 -10.67
C LYS A 500 15.14 -21.19 -11.09
N ASN A 501 16.02 -20.88 -10.13
CA ASN A 501 17.44 -20.60 -10.35
C ASN A 501 17.76 -19.35 -11.20
N SER A 502 16.78 -18.47 -11.44
CA SER A 502 17.05 -17.16 -12.03
C SER A 502 17.93 -16.35 -11.09
N HIS A 503 18.90 -15.62 -11.65
CA HIS A 503 19.77 -14.70 -10.92
C HIS A 503 19.63 -13.24 -11.39
N THR A 504 18.92 -12.98 -12.48
CA THR A 504 18.67 -11.61 -12.96
C THR A 504 17.38 -11.04 -12.38
N GLN A 505 17.20 -9.72 -12.47
CA GLN A 505 16.03 -9.03 -11.92
C GLN A 505 14.82 -9.04 -12.86
N ASP A 506 14.98 -9.50 -14.10
CA ASP A 506 13.96 -9.56 -15.15
C ASP A 506 13.61 -10.99 -15.62
N ASP A 507 14.40 -12.01 -15.26
CA ASP A 507 14.13 -13.40 -15.65
C ASP A 507 13.10 -14.05 -14.72
N GLY A 508 11.84 -13.90 -15.11
CA GLY A 508 10.69 -14.28 -14.29
C GLY A 508 9.36 -13.98 -14.96
N TYR A 509 8.36 -13.86 -14.10
CA TYR A 509 6.99 -13.57 -14.45
C TYR A 509 6.48 -12.39 -13.65
N ILE A 510 5.50 -11.66 -14.19
CA ILE A 510 4.72 -10.69 -13.44
C ILE A 510 3.31 -11.24 -13.20
N PHE A 511 2.95 -11.38 -11.94
CA PHE A 511 1.58 -11.58 -11.49
C PHE A 511 0.88 -10.23 -11.38
N THR A 512 -0.41 -10.15 -11.74
CA THR A 512 -1.26 -8.99 -11.44
C THR A 512 -2.68 -9.43 -11.07
N ALA A 513 -3.33 -8.67 -10.18
CA ALA A 513 -4.76 -8.83 -9.89
C ALA A 513 -5.57 -7.86 -10.75
N VAL A 514 -6.58 -8.39 -11.45
CA VAL A 514 -7.38 -7.63 -12.42
C VAL A 514 -8.86 -7.76 -12.06
N VAL A 515 -9.55 -6.62 -12.04
CA VAL A 515 -11.02 -6.57 -11.95
C VAL A 515 -11.56 -6.11 -13.30
N ARG A 516 -12.42 -6.90 -13.92
CA ARG A 516 -13.09 -6.60 -15.19
C ARG A 516 -14.57 -6.35 -15.01
N ASN A 517 -15.11 -5.43 -15.80
CA ASN A 517 -16.54 -5.21 -15.90
C ASN A 517 -17.17 -6.27 -16.83
N SER A 518 -16.44 -6.65 -17.88
CA SER A 518 -16.77 -7.77 -18.77
C SER A 518 -15.73 -8.88 -18.60
N PRO A 519 -16.04 -9.96 -17.85
CA PRO A 519 -15.11 -11.07 -17.66
C PRO A 519 -14.55 -11.60 -18.99
N THR A 520 -13.27 -11.99 -19.03
CA THR A 520 -12.55 -12.39 -20.25
C THR A 520 -13.26 -13.51 -21.01
N HIS A 521 -13.94 -14.41 -20.29
CA HIS A 521 -14.92 -15.36 -20.83
C HIS A 521 -16.06 -15.57 -19.83
N ALA A 522 -17.09 -16.34 -20.18
CA ALA A 522 -18.23 -16.64 -19.31
C ALA A 522 -17.87 -17.43 -18.02
N THR A 523 -16.59 -17.76 -17.85
CA THR A 523 -16.04 -18.45 -16.68
C THR A 523 -15.55 -17.43 -15.65
N GLY A 524 -16.22 -17.35 -14.49
CA GLY A 524 -15.80 -16.51 -13.36
C GLY A 524 -16.74 -15.33 -13.10
N ASN A 525 -16.25 -14.36 -12.33
CA ASN A 525 -17.01 -13.19 -11.84
C ASN A 525 -16.33 -11.85 -12.20
N GLY A 526 -15.34 -11.87 -13.10
CA GLY A 526 -14.54 -10.70 -13.49
C GLY A 526 -13.36 -10.40 -12.59
N LYS A 527 -13.10 -11.22 -11.56
CA LYS A 527 -11.90 -11.16 -10.71
C LYS A 527 -10.89 -12.17 -11.24
N GLU A 528 -9.83 -11.66 -11.86
CA GLU A 528 -8.90 -12.44 -12.66
C GLU A 528 -7.47 -12.22 -12.21
N ILE A 529 -6.64 -13.25 -12.40
CA ILE A 529 -5.20 -13.20 -12.20
C ILE A 529 -4.53 -13.28 -13.57
N TRP A 530 -3.73 -12.27 -13.92
CA TRP A 530 -3.05 -12.20 -15.20
C TRP A 530 -1.55 -12.39 -14.99
N ILE A 531 -0.96 -13.29 -15.77
CA ILE A 531 0.46 -13.64 -15.71
C ILE A 531 1.14 -13.19 -16.99
N PHE A 532 2.22 -12.42 -16.85
CA PHE A 532 3.03 -11.93 -17.97
C PHE A 532 4.44 -12.51 -17.91
N ASP A 533 5.08 -12.61 -19.07
CA ASP A 533 6.53 -12.76 -19.13
C ASP A 533 7.17 -11.42 -18.76
N ALA A 534 8.07 -11.42 -17.78
CA ALA A 534 8.69 -10.20 -17.29
C ALA A 534 9.60 -9.52 -18.34
N GLN A 535 10.08 -10.24 -19.36
CA GLN A 535 10.89 -9.67 -20.43
C GLN A 535 10.07 -9.21 -21.65
N HIS A 536 8.80 -9.59 -21.72
CA HIS A 536 7.95 -9.42 -22.90
C HIS A 536 6.51 -9.04 -22.51
N LEU A 537 6.33 -7.88 -21.90
CA LEU A 537 5.01 -7.35 -21.53
C LEU A 537 4.13 -7.09 -22.76
N ALA A 538 4.66 -6.47 -23.82
CA ALA A 538 3.88 -6.07 -24.99
C ALA A 538 3.23 -7.25 -25.74
N GLN A 539 3.71 -8.48 -25.55
CA GLN A 539 3.08 -9.67 -26.13
C GLN A 539 1.71 -9.99 -25.48
N GLY A 540 1.43 -9.41 -24.32
CA GLY A 540 0.25 -9.69 -23.51
C GLY A 540 0.44 -10.81 -22.49
N PRO A 541 -0.62 -11.14 -21.74
CA PRO A 541 -0.56 -12.15 -20.70
C PRO A 541 -0.33 -13.54 -21.30
N LEU A 542 0.60 -14.30 -20.71
CA LEU A 542 0.80 -15.72 -20.98
C LEU A 542 -0.40 -16.56 -20.53
N ALA A 543 -1.00 -16.17 -19.40
CA ALA A 543 -2.17 -16.83 -18.84
C ALA A 543 -3.10 -15.84 -18.16
N ILE A 544 -4.41 -16.10 -18.26
CA ILE A 544 -5.44 -15.47 -17.43
C ILE A 544 -6.15 -16.58 -16.67
N LEU A 545 -6.25 -16.41 -15.35
CA LEU A 545 -6.84 -17.37 -14.43
C LEU A 545 -8.02 -16.73 -13.69
N GLY A 546 -9.03 -17.52 -13.35
CA GLY A 546 -10.14 -17.03 -12.52
C GLY A 546 -11.00 -18.15 -11.96
N HIS A 547 -11.89 -17.80 -11.03
CA HIS A 547 -12.82 -18.75 -10.42
C HIS A 547 -14.05 -18.01 -9.87
N PRO A 548 -15.27 -18.58 -9.95
CA PRO A 548 -16.48 -17.90 -9.46
C PRO A 548 -16.46 -17.50 -7.98
N GLN A 549 -15.68 -18.23 -7.17
CA GLN A 549 -15.50 -17.97 -5.73
C GLN A 549 -14.23 -17.18 -5.38
N LEU A 550 -13.37 -16.87 -6.35
CA LEU A 550 -12.29 -15.89 -6.15
C LEU A 550 -12.94 -14.51 -6.25
N ASN A 551 -13.32 -13.93 -5.11
CA ASN A 551 -14.11 -12.70 -5.08
C ASN A 551 -13.46 -11.64 -4.19
N PHE A 552 -12.40 -11.03 -4.70
CA PHE A 552 -11.66 -9.96 -4.03
C PHE A 552 -12.13 -8.56 -4.47
N ALA A 553 -11.98 -7.56 -3.61
CA ALA A 553 -12.28 -6.15 -3.82
C ALA A 553 -11.05 -5.38 -4.33
N THR A 554 -10.79 -4.18 -3.80
CA THR A 554 -9.61 -3.39 -4.15
C THR A 554 -8.37 -4.00 -3.51
N THR A 555 -7.42 -4.45 -4.32
CA THR A 555 -6.17 -5.06 -3.84
C THR A 555 -5.10 -4.00 -3.56
N ASN A 556 -4.24 -4.25 -2.58
CA ASN A 556 -3.11 -3.39 -2.21
C ASN A 556 -1.79 -4.04 -2.67
N HIS A 557 -0.91 -4.46 -1.77
CA HIS A 557 0.38 -5.07 -2.15
C HIS A 557 0.34 -6.60 -2.14
N ALA A 558 1.33 -7.17 -2.82
CA ALA A 558 1.57 -8.60 -2.90
C ALA A 558 2.97 -8.98 -2.41
N LEU A 559 3.13 -10.28 -2.20
CA LEU A 559 4.37 -10.94 -1.82
C LEU A 559 4.45 -12.27 -2.53
N TRP A 560 5.55 -12.53 -3.23
CA TRP A 560 5.88 -13.87 -3.72
C TRP A 560 6.93 -14.54 -2.83
N VAL A 561 6.75 -15.83 -2.54
CA VAL A 561 7.78 -16.68 -1.92
C VAL A 561 7.87 -18.03 -2.62
N ALA A 562 9.09 -18.58 -2.70
CA ALA A 562 9.34 -19.84 -3.39
C ALA A 562 8.67 -21.04 -2.71
N ASN A 563 8.62 -21.05 -1.38
CA ASN A 563 8.07 -22.14 -0.57
C ASN A 563 7.38 -21.58 0.68
N ILE A 564 6.41 -22.34 1.17
CA ILE A 564 5.76 -22.10 2.46
C ILE A 564 5.81 -23.37 3.31
N GLY A 565 5.74 -23.20 4.63
CA GLY A 565 5.71 -24.30 5.59
C GLY A 565 5.06 -23.83 6.90
N PRO A 566 4.93 -24.74 7.88
CA PRO A 566 4.38 -24.37 9.17
C PRO A 566 5.26 -23.33 9.86
N ARG A 567 4.62 -22.40 10.56
CA ARG A 567 5.32 -21.49 11.47
C ARG A 567 6.06 -22.30 12.55
N PRO A 568 7.33 -21.98 12.88
CA PRO A 568 8.05 -22.66 13.96
C PRO A 568 7.34 -22.49 15.32
N PHE A 569 7.46 -23.49 16.20
CA PHE A 569 6.76 -23.51 17.49
C PHE A 569 7.40 -22.62 18.56
N ASP A 570 8.73 -22.55 18.63
CA ASP A 570 9.49 -21.83 19.67
C ASP A 570 10.03 -20.48 19.17
N VAL A 571 9.16 -19.64 18.61
CA VAL A 571 9.51 -18.28 18.14
C VAL A 571 8.63 -17.24 18.81
N TYR A 572 8.99 -15.97 18.64
CA TYR A 572 8.32 -14.81 19.25
C TYR A 572 6.80 -14.90 19.30
N ASN A 573 6.22 -14.52 20.43
CA ASN A 573 4.80 -14.27 20.57
C ASN A 573 4.60 -13.13 21.55
N ALA A 574 3.89 -12.08 21.15
CA ALA A 574 3.62 -10.92 22.00
C ALA A 574 2.74 -11.25 23.22
N ASN A 575 2.02 -12.38 23.19
CA ASN A 575 1.12 -12.87 24.25
C ASN A 575 0.20 -11.76 24.80
N VAL A 576 -0.61 -11.17 23.93
CA VAL A 576 -1.50 -10.05 24.28
C VAL A 576 -2.76 -10.48 25.06
N GLY A 577 -2.89 -11.76 25.40
CA GLY A 577 -3.99 -12.28 26.22
C GLY A 577 -4.14 -11.56 27.55
N ASP A 578 -3.02 -11.37 28.27
CA ASP A 578 -3.01 -10.69 29.56
C ASP A 578 -3.45 -9.24 29.46
N PHE A 579 -3.08 -8.55 28.38
CA PHE A 579 -3.57 -7.20 28.09
C PHE A 579 -5.09 -7.17 28.00
N PHE A 580 -5.71 -8.08 27.23
CA PHE A 580 -7.16 -8.15 27.12
C PHE A 580 -7.84 -8.55 28.44
N ARG A 581 -7.31 -9.55 29.16
CA ARG A 581 -7.84 -9.98 30.47
C ARG A 581 -7.81 -8.83 31.49
N SER A 582 -6.72 -8.07 31.54
CA SER A 582 -6.56 -6.96 32.49
C SER A 582 -7.55 -5.83 32.27
N LYS A 583 -7.99 -5.62 31.02
CA LYS A 583 -8.94 -4.55 30.65
C LYS A 583 -10.39 -5.02 30.58
N ALA A 584 -10.64 -6.34 30.47
CA ALA A 584 -11.98 -6.89 30.30
C ALA A 584 -12.96 -6.40 31.37
N SER A 585 -12.57 -6.37 32.66
CA SER A 585 -13.42 -5.94 33.77
C SER A 585 -14.01 -4.53 33.60
N ASN A 586 -13.31 -3.65 32.88
CA ASN A 586 -13.66 -2.24 32.66
C ASN A 586 -14.70 -2.03 31.54
N HIS A 587 -15.11 -3.10 30.88
CA HIS A 587 -16.07 -3.07 29.77
C HIS A 587 -17.41 -3.72 30.10
N ARG A 588 -18.40 -3.48 29.25
CA ARG A 588 -19.74 -4.09 29.36
C ARG A 588 -19.67 -5.60 29.10
N SER A 589 -20.70 -6.33 29.53
CA SER A 589 -20.78 -7.79 29.37
C SER A 589 -20.65 -8.23 27.92
N SER A 590 -21.23 -7.51 26.96
CA SER A 590 -21.11 -7.81 25.53
C SER A 590 -19.67 -7.76 25.03
N VAL A 591 -18.90 -6.73 25.42
CA VAL A 591 -17.48 -6.59 25.05
C VAL A 591 -16.63 -7.67 25.72
N LYS A 592 -16.92 -7.97 27.00
CA LYS A 592 -16.26 -9.07 27.74
C LYS A 592 -16.48 -10.42 27.05
N GLU A 593 -17.71 -10.68 26.64
CA GLU A 593 -18.08 -11.90 25.93
C GLU A 593 -17.29 -12.04 24.62
N VAL A 594 -17.13 -10.95 23.86
CA VAL A 594 -16.32 -10.98 22.63
C VAL A 594 -14.85 -11.26 22.93
N ILE A 595 -14.29 -10.63 23.97
CA ILE A 595 -12.92 -10.89 24.42
C ILE A 595 -12.74 -12.38 24.76
N GLU A 596 -13.63 -12.94 25.56
CA GLU A 596 -13.53 -14.30 26.09
C GLU A 596 -13.79 -15.38 25.03
N GLN A 597 -14.77 -15.18 24.16
CA GLN A 597 -15.22 -16.21 23.20
C GLN A 597 -14.47 -16.17 21.86
N TYR A 598 -13.95 -15.01 21.44
CA TYR A 598 -13.42 -14.84 20.08
C TYR A 598 -11.96 -14.34 20.03
N ILE A 599 -11.56 -13.47 20.97
CA ILE A 599 -10.19 -12.91 20.97
C ILE A 599 -9.22 -13.81 21.73
N LEU A 600 -9.48 -14.11 22.99
CA LEU A 600 -8.58 -14.90 23.84
C LEU A 600 -8.28 -16.30 23.30
N PRO A 601 -9.22 -17.04 22.68
CA PRO A 601 -8.92 -18.35 22.10
C PRO A 601 -7.91 -18.31 20.95
N ARG A 602 -7.71 -17.14 20.32
CA ARG A 602 -6.77 -16.95 19.21
C ARG A 602 -5.46 -16.28 19.65
N PHE A 603 -5.54 -15.34 20.59
CA PHE A 603 -4.43 -14.41 20.89
C PHE A 603 -3.96 -14.41 22.35
N GLY A 604 -4.47 -15.29 23.23
CA GLY A 604 -4.18 -15.23 24.66
C GLY A 604 -4.15 -16.54 25.42
#